data_AF-A0A7E4UMK7-F1
#
_entry.id   AF-A0A7E4UMK7-F1
#
_cell.length_a   1.000
_cell.length_b   1.000
_cell.length_c   1.000
_cell.angle_alpha   90.00
_cell.angle_beta   90.00
_cell.angle_gamma   90.00
#
_symmetry.space_group_name_H-M   'P 1'
#
loop_
_entity.id
_entity.type
_entity.pdbx_description
1 polymer ?
#
loop_
_entity_poly.entity_id
_entity_poly.type
_entity_poly.pdbx_seq_one_letter_code
_entity_poly.pdbx_strand_id
1 'polypeptide(L)' 'MSVERDIRYDLLARLCPNSTGADIRSVCTEAGMYAIRAHRKVATEKDFLDAINKVIKGYAKFSATPRYLTHN' A
#
# COMPACT_ATOMS: atom_id res chain seq x y z
N MET A 1 -0.63 8.94 -11.30
CA MET A 1 -1.03 9.40 -9.94
C MET A 1 -0.22 10.65 -9.65
N SER A 2 -0.87 11.71 -9.19
CA SER A 2 -0.17 12.90 -8.72
C SER A 2 0.30 12.65 -7.28
N VAL A 3 1.61 12.69 -7.06
CA VAL A 3 2.26 12.42 -5.78
C VAL A 3 3.09 13.61 -5.36
N GLU A 4 3.22 13.80 -4.05
CA GLU A 4 4.16 14.75 -3.47
C GLU A 4 5.60 14.34 -3.84
N ARG A 5 6.48 15.33 -4.05
CA ARG A 5 7.86 15.08 -4.48
C ARG A 5 8.72 14.42 -3.40
N ASP A 6 8.41 14.67 -2.13
CA ASP A 6 9.24 14.26 -0.99
C ASP A 6 8.76 12.95 -0.35
N ILE A 7 8.13 12.07 -1.12
CA ILE A 7 7.70 10.76 -0.63
C ILE A 7 8.91 9.81 -0.56
N ARG A 8 9.12 9.23 0.62
CA ARG A 8 10.19 8.26 0.87
C ARG A 8 9.73 6.85 0.58
N TYR A 9 9.81 6.43 -0.68
CA TYR A 9 9.42 5.07 -1.09
C TYR A 9 10.23 3.96 -0.41
N ASP A 10 11.49 4.19 -0.06
CA ASP A 10 12.31 3.21 0.67
C ASP A 10 11.74 2.92 2.07
N LEU A 11 11.21 3.94 2.75
CA LEU A 11 10.52 3.77 4.03
C LEU A 11 9.24 2.95 3.87
N LEU A 12 8.44 3.27 2.85
CA LEU A 12 7.19 2.56 2.56
C LEU A 12 7.44 1.09 2.21
N ALA A 13 8.47 0.79 1.42
CA ALA A 13 8.83 -0.57 1.04
C ALA A 13 9.18 -1.44 2.26
N ARG A 14 9.89 -0.87 3.25
CA ARG A 14 10.22 -1.58 4.51
C ARG A 14 8.99 -1.92 5.35
N LEU A 15 7.87 -1.21 5.16
CA LEU A 15 6.61 -1.47 5.86
C LEU A 15 5.74 -2.53 5.16
N CYS A 16 6.20 -3.07 4.02
CA CYS A 16 5.48 -4.03 3.19
C CYS A 16 6.20 -5.40 3.13
N PRO A 17 6.40 -6.12 4.26
CA PRO A 17 7.05 -7.43 4.23
C PRO A 17 6.19 -8.48 3.52
N ASN A 18 6.83 -9.42 2.81
CA ASN A 18 6.19 -10.56 2.14
C ASN A 18 4.98 -10.21 1.25
N SER A 19 4.96 -8.98 0.74
CA SER A 19 3.86 -8.44 -0.06
C SER A 19 4.12 -8.72 -1.54
N THR A 20 3.06 -9.07 -2.26
CA THR A 20 3.16 -9.29 -3.70
C THR A 20 3.07 -7.97 -4.47
N GLY A 21 3.48 -7.97 -5.74
CA GLY A 21 3.26 -6.83 -6.63
C GLY A 21 1.79 -6.45 -6.77
N ALA A 22 0.87 -7.41 -6.60
CA ALA A 22 -0.57 -7.15 -6.59
C ALA A 22 -1.01 -6.37 -5.33
N ASP A 23 -0.43 -6.70 -4.17
CA ASP A 23 -0.69 -5.97 -2.92
C ASP A 23 -0.15 -4.54 -3.01
N ILE A 24 1.05 -4.35 -3.55
CA ILE A 24 1.66 -3.03 -3.74
C ILE A 24 0.82 -2.16 -4.69
N ARG A 25 0.31 -2.74 -5.79
CA ARG A 25 -0.62 -2.03 -6.68
C ARG A 25 -1.90 -1.61 -5.95
N SER A 26 -2.41 -2.46 -5.07
CA SER A 26 -3.59 -2.18 -4.26
C SER A 26 -3.33 -1.06 -3.26
N VAL A 27 -2.15 -1.04 -2.61
CA VAL A 27 -1.69 0.05 -1.74
C VAL A 27 -1.68 1.39 -2.49
N CYS A 28 -1.11 1.45 -3.70
CA CYS A 28 -1.11 2.68 -4.49
C CYS A 28 -2.54 3.14 -4.83
N THR A 29 -3.42 2.21 -5.18
CA THR A 29 -4.82 2.54 -5.51
C THR A 29 -5.56 3.10 -4.30
N GLU A 30 -5.36 2.51 -3.13
CA GLU A 30 -5.96 2.95 -1.86
C GLU A 30 -5.40 4.31 -1.39
N ALA A 31 -4.10 4.56 -1.56
CA ALA A 31 -3.50 5.87 -1.26
C ALA A 31 -4.14 7.00 -2.10
N GLY A 32 -4.41 6.72 -3.38
CA GLY A 32 -5.17 7.64 -4.24
C GLY A 32 -6.61 7.86 -3.75
N MET A 33 -7.26 6.81 -3.26
CA MET A 33 -8.62 6.91 -2.71
C MET A 33 -8.68 7.77 -1.45
N TYR A 34 -7.67 7.70 -0.57
CA TYR A 34 -7.55 8.58 0.59
C TYR A 34 -7.38 10.05 0.18
N ALA A 35 -6.56 10.32 -0.84
CA ALA A 35 -6.40 11.67 -1.37
C ALA A 35 -7.72 12.23 -1.95
N ILE A 36 -8.47 11.41 -2.71
CA ILE A 36 -9.78 11.79 -3.27
C ILE A 36 -10.79 12.09 -2.15
N ARG A 37 -10.86 11.25 -1.11
CA ARG A 37 -11.76 11.44 0.04
C ARG A 37 -11.45 12.72 0.81
N ALA A 38 -10.18 13.10 0.87
CA ALA A 38 -9.73 14.35 1.49
C ALA A 38 -9.84 15.57 0.56
N HIS A 39 -10.48 15.43 -0.61
CA HIS A 39 -10.58 16.47 -1.65
C HIS A 39 -9.22 17.05 -2.09
N ARG A 40 -8.15 16.23 -2.02
CA ARG A 40 -6.80 16.60 -2.46
C ARG A 40 -6.52 16.03 -3.86
N LYS A 41 -5.77 16.80 -4.66
CA LYS A 41 -5.32 16.39 -6.01
C LYS A 41 -3.99 15.65 -6.01
N VAL A 42 -3.31 15.61 -4.86
CA VAL A 42 -1.96 15.03 -4.70
C VAL A 42 -1.98 14.11 -3.48
N ALA A 43 -1.46 12.89 -3.65
CA ALA A 43 -1.27 11.93 -2.56
C ALA A 43 0.00 12.27 -1.77
N THR A 44 -0.10 12.23 -0.44
CA THR A 44 1.01 12.53 0.49
C THR A 44 1.53 11.25 1.14
N GLU A 45 2.69 11.31 1.80
CA GLU A 45 3.28 10.16 2.51
C GLU A 45 2.30 9.53 3.52
N LYS A 46 1.47 10.36 4.17
CA LYS A 46 0.44 9.89 5.12
C LYS A 46 -0.61 8.99 4.46
N ASP A 47 -1.05 9.32 3.24
CA ASP A 47 -2.05 8.50 2.52
C ASP A 47 -1.51 7.12 2.20
N PHE A 48 -0.21 7.03 1.87
CA PHE A 48 0.45 5.75 1.65
C PHE A 48 0.59 4.95 2.94
N LEU A 49 0.90 5.59 4.07
CA LEU A 49 0.96 4.90 5.37
C LEU A 49 -0.41 4.33 5.76
N ASP A 50 -1.49 5.09 5.57
CA ASP A 50 -2.84 4.64 5.86
C ASP A 50 -3.27 3.52 4.91
N ALA A 51 -2.94 3.63 3.62
CA ALA A 51 -3.19 2.59 2.63
C ALA A 51 -2.44 1.28 2.93
N ILE A 52 -1.16 1.36 3.33
CA ILE A 52 -0.36 0.21 3.75
C ILE A 52 -1.01 -0.49 4.94
N ASN A 53 -1.42 0.27 5.96
CA ASN A 53 -2.10 -0.31 7.12
C ASN A 53 -3.40 -1.01 6.73
N LYS A 54 -4.19 -0.41 5.82
CA LYS A 54 -5.44 -1.02 5.35
C LYS A 54 -5.21 -2.29 4.55
N VAL A 55 -4.35 -2.25 3.53
CA VAL A 55 -4.15 -3.37 2.60
C VAL A 55 -3.34 -4.48 3.27
N ILE A 56 -2.17 -4.16 3.83
CA ILE A 56 -1.24 -5.19 4.30
C ILE A 56 -1.70 -5.77 5.63
N LYS A 57 -2.00 -4.92 6.62
CA LYS A 57 -2.44 -5.41 7.94
C LYS A 57 -3.90 -5.83 7.92
N GLY A 58 -4.75 -5.10 7.21
CA GLY A 58 -6.18 -5.41 7.12
C GLY A 58 -6.46 -6.67 6.29
N TYR A 59 -5.78 -6.87 5.16
CA TYR A 59 -5.97 -8.07 4.33
C TYR A 59 -5.04 -9.23 4.69
N ALA A 60 -4.16 -9.09 5.69
CA ALA A 60 -3.33 -10.18 6.21
C ALA A 60 -4.14 -11.46 6.50
N LYS A 61 -5.38 -11.31 7.01
CA LYS A 61 -6.29 -12.44 7.29
C LYS A 61 -6.65 -13.26 6.05
N PHE A 62 -6.65 -12.64 4.88
CA PHE A 62 -7.01 -13.24 3.60
C PHE A 62 -5.79 -13.45 2.70
N SER A 63 -4.57 -13.26 3.24
CA SER A 63 -3.35 -13.41 2.47
C SER A 63 -3.21 -14.84 1.99
N ALA A 64 -3.26 -15.01 0.67
CA ALA A 64 -3.07 -16.28 0.00
C ALA A 64 -1.59 -16.72 0.00
N THR A 65 -0.67 -15.77 0.18
CA THR A 65 0.78 -15.98 0.04
C THR A 65 1.33 -17.14 0.87
N PRO A 66 1.00 -17.34 2.17
CA PRO A 66 1.65 -18.37 2.98
C PRO A 66 1.30 -19.80 2.52
N ARG A 67 0.10 -19.97 1.94
CA ARG A 67 -0.38 -21.27 1.47
C ARG A 67 0.30 -21.71 0.16
N TYR A 68 0.60 -20.77 -0.72
CA TYR A 68 1.25 -21.08 -2.00
C TYR A 68 2.77 -21.09 -1.89
N LEU A 69 3.35 -20.41 -0.90
CA LEU A 69 4.80 -20.42 -0.63
C LEU A 69 5.37 -21.81 -0.32
N THR A 70 4.55 -22.76 0.17
CA THR A 70 5.01 -24.13 0.43
C THR A 70 5.05 -25.02 -0.82
N HIS A 71 4.53 -24.53 -1.95
CA HIS A 71 4.36 -25.30 -3.19
C HIS A 71 5.24 -24.76 -4.35
N ASN A 72 5.97 -23.67 -4.12
CA ASN A 72 6.92 -23.06 -5.04
C ASN A 72 8.34 -23.25 -4.51
#